data_AF-A0A533TJZ2-F1
#
_entry.id   AF-A0A533TJZ2-F1
#
_cell.length_a   1.000
_cell.length_b   1.000
_cell.length_c   1.000
_cell.angle_alpha   90.00
_cell.angle_beta   90.00
_cell.angle_gamma   90.00
#
_symmetry.space_group_name_H-M   'P 1'
#
loop_
_entity.id
_entity.type
_entity.pdbx_description
1 polymer ?
#
loop_
_entity_poly.entity_id
_entity_poly.type
_entity_poly.pdbx_seq_one_letter_code
_entity_poly.pdbx_strand_id
1 'polypeptide(L)'
;MHDTGEPQENHNKIPKGWLLFFFGCIIFLVGYIVSFTPAISGWSFYHNFEKEMAAASKTEKPNVVKEYTGDKEAIREGKEIFANTCAPCHNADAKGGIGPNLTLAKLKYGVTHKDLYESIANGRPNGMPPFLQQIGSEKISKVIAFLEPLRIK
;
A
#
# COMPACT_ATOMS: atom_id res chain seq x y z
N MET A 1 -37.07 21.96 57.13
CA MET A 1 -35.60 22.01 56.99
C MET A 1 -35.24 21.16 55.79
N HIS A 2 -34.90 21.78 54.65
CA HIS A 2 -34.51 21.05 53.44
C HIS A 2 -32.98 20.94 53.42
N ASP A 3 -32.47 19.81 53.91
CA ASP A 3 -31.09 19.38 53.68
C ASP A 3 -31.19 18.21 52.70
N THR A 4 -31.10 18.49 51.40
CA THR A 4 -31.37 17.51 50.33
C THR A 4 -30.24 16.49 50.15
N GLY A 5 -29.16 16.56 50.95
CA GLY A 5 -27.99 15.68 50.78
C GLY A 5 -27.25 15.89 49.46
N GLU A 6 -27.63 16.90 48.68
CA GLU A 6 -27.02 17.21 47.41
C GLU A 6 -25.72 18.00 47.65
N PRO A 7 -24.58 17.56 47.05
CA PRO A 7 -23.31 18.26 47.17
C PRO A 7 -23.48 19.74 46.77
N GLN A 8 -23.26 20.63 47.73
CA GLN A 8 -23.37 22.06 47.50
C GLN A 8 -22.17 22.54 46.69
N GLU A 9 -22.41 23.26 45.60
CA GLU A 9 -21.35 23.85 44.79
C GLU A 9 -20.67 24.98 45.58
N ASN A 10 -19.35 24.91 45.76
CA ASN A 10 -18.62 25.96 46.45
C ASN A 10 -18.18 27.06 45.49
N HIS A 11 -18.34 28.32 45.90
CA HIS A 11 -17.87 29.48 45.15
C HIS A 11 -16.36 29.70 45.33
N ASN A 12 -15.56 28.76 44.84
CA ASN A 12 -14.10 28.86 44.87
C ASN A 12 -13.56 29.64 43.66
N LYS A 13 -12.57 30.51 43.92
CA LYS A 13 -11.87 31.21 42.85
C LYS A 13 -11.01 30.21 42.08
N ILE A 14 -11.05 30.30 40.75
CA ILE A 14 -10.26 29.46 39.87
C ILE A 14 -8.76 29.67 40.18
N PRO A 15 -7.97 28.60 40.37
CA PRO A 15 -6.54 28.72 40.60
C PRO A 15 -5.86 29.44 39.42
N LYS A 16 -5.04 30.45 39.71
CA LYS A 16 -4.34 31.23 38.67
C LYS A 16 -3.46 30.37 37.76
N GLY A 17 -2.86 29.30 38.29
CA GLY A 17 -2.08 28.34 37.51
C GLY A 17 -2.92 27.56 36.49
N TRP A 18 -4.17 27.23 36.83
CA TRP A 18 -5.10 26.58 35.90
C TRP A 18 -5.48 27.52 34.75
N LEU A 19 -5.72 28.81 35.05
CA LEU A 19 -5.98 29.82 34.01
C LEU A 19 -4.78 30.00 33.06
N LEU A 20 -3.56 30.07 33.61
CA LEU A 20 -2.35 30.15 32.79
C LEU A 20 -2.18 28.94 31.86
N PHE A 21 -2.44 27.73 32.36
CA PHE A 21 -2.42 26.51 31.55
C PHE A 21 -3.51 26.52 30.47
N PHE A 22 -4.75 26.87 30.83
CA PHE A 22 -5.90 26.93 29.92
C PHE A 22 -5.64 27.87 28.74
N PHE A 23 -5.19 29.10 29.01
CA PHE A 23 -4.86 30.06 27.95
C PHE A 23 -3.57 29.68 27.19
N GLY A 24 -2.62 29.02 27.84
CA GLY A 24 -1.44 28.44 27.19
C GLY A 24 -1.81 27.40 26.13
N CYS A 25 -2.73 26.49 26.45
CA CYS A 25 -3.26 25.51 25.51
C CYS A 25 -4.00 26.16 24.34
N ILE A 26 -4.77 27.24 24.60
CA ILE A 26 -5.45 27.99 23.53
C ILE A 26 -4.43 28.61 22.58
N ILE A 27 -3.40 29.29 23.11
CA ILE A 27 -2.34 29.90 22.28
C ILE A 27 -1.60 28.82 21.48
N PHE A 28 -1.27 27.69 22.10
CA PHE A 28 -0.62 26.56 21.42
C PHE A 28 -1.50 26.00 20.30
N LEU A 29 -2.80 25.80 20.55
CA LEU A 29 -3.74 25.27 19.57
C LEU A 29 -3.90 26.23 18.39
N VAL A 30 -4.01 27.53 18.64
CA VAL A 30 -4.06 28.55 17.58
C VAL A 30 -2.76 28.54 16.77
N GLY A 31 -1.60 28.51 17.43
CA GLY A 31 -0.30 28.42 16.76
C GLY A 31 -0.15 27.14 15.92
N TYR A 32 -0.64 26.02 16.42
CA TYR A 32 -0.67 24.75 15.70
C TYR A 32 -1.56 24.84 14.46
N ILE A 33 -2.79 25.34 14.59
CA ILE A 33 -3.71 25.50 13.44
C ILE A 33 -3.09 26.39 12.38
N VAL A 34 -2.51 27.54 12.76
CA VAL A 34 -1.83 28.44 11.80
C VAL A 34 -0.67 27.74 11.10
N SER A 35 0.13 26.95 11.83
CA SER A 35 1.30 26.27 11.27
C SER A 35 0.94 25.08 10.38
N PHE A 36 -0.12 24.36 10.71
CA PHE A 36 -0.48 23.07 10.09
C PHE A 36 -1.70 23.14 9.17
N THR A 37 -2.28 24.34 8.98
CA THR A 37 -3.38 24.57 8.01
C THR A 37 -2.79 25.03 6.67
N PRO A 38 -2.91 24.23 5.59
CA PRO A 38 -2.30 24.53 4.30
C PRO A 38 -2.71 25.87 3.70
N ALA A 39 -3.95 26.31 3.96
CA ALA A 39 -4.46 27.60 3.48
C ALA A 39 -3.75 28.82 4.10
N ILE A 40 -3.04 28.62 5.23
CA ILE A 40 -2.36 29.70 5.97
C ILE A 40 -0.84 29.54 5.87
N SER A 41 -0.31 28.34 6.15
CA SER A 41 1.15 28.11 6.19
C SER A 41 1.77 27.68 4.86
N GLY A 42 0.96 27.23 3.89
CA GLY A 42 1.44 26.61 2.65
C GLY A 42 2.17 25.27 2.85
N TRP A 43 2.37 24.84 4.10
CA TRP A 43 2.96 23.55 4.42
C TRP A 43 1.86 22.50 4.51
N SER A 44 1.99 21.45 3.70
CA SER A 44 1.03 20.37 3.64
C SER A 44 1.76 19.05 3.43
N PHE A 45 1.36 18.02 4.16
CA PHE A 45 1.82 16.64 3.92
C PHE A 45 1.66 16.26 2.44
N TYR A 46 0.60 16.75 1.79
CA TYR A 46 0.31 16.50 0.38
C TYR A 46 1.42 16.97 -0.56
N HIS A 47 2.13 18.07 -0.28
CA HIS A 47 3.23 18.52 -1.15
C HIS A 47 4.46 17.61 -1.11
N ASN A 48 4.73 16.97 0.03
CA ASN A 48 5.81 15.99 0.11
C ASN A 48 5.39 14.69 -0.59
N PHE A 49 4.13 14.27 -0.40
CA PHE A 49 3.57 13.12 -1.10
C PHE A 49 3.56 13.32 -2.63
N GLU A 50 3.19 14.51 -3.12
CA GLU A 50 3.24 14.87 -4.55
C GLU A 50 4.67 14.77 -5.11
N LYS A 51 5.67 15.24 -4.36
CA LYS A 51 7.08 15.13 -4.77
C LYS A 51 7.53 13.68 -4.86
N GLU A 52 7.20 12.87 -3.86
CA GLU A 52 7.53 11.44 -3.83
C GLU A 52 6.81 10.67 -4.95
N MET A 53 5.52 10.91 -5.16
CA MET A 53 4.75 10.29 -6.23
C MET A 53 5.20 10.74 -7.63
N ALA A 54 5.54 12.02 -7.81
CA ALA A 54 6.08 12.52 -9.07
C ALA A 54 7.47 11.94 -9.36
N ALA A 55 8.31 11.74 -8.34
CA ALA A 55 9.59 11.05 -8.48
C ALA A 55 9.40 9.58 -8.85
N ALA A 56 8.49 8.87 -8.16
CA ALA A 56 8.16 7.47 -8.43
C ALA A 56 7.60 7.26 -9.85
N SER A 57 6.69 8.14 -10.29
CA SER A 57 6.13 8.12 -11.64
C SER A 57 7.20 8.35 -12.73
N LYS A 58 8.18 9.23 -12.49
CA LYS A 58 9.27 9.47 -13.46
C LYS A 58 10.22 8.27 -13.60
N THR A 59 10.39 7.47 -12.55
CA THR A 59 11.17 6.23 -12.59
C THR A 59 10.41 5.06 -13.22
N GLU A 60 9.08 5.11 -13.23
CA GLU A 60 8.24 4.09 -13.85
C GLU A 60 8.23 4.27 -15.37
N LYS A 61 9.24 3.71 -16.03
CA LYS A 61 9.33 3.66 -17.50
C LYS A 61 8.10 2.93 -18.07
N PRO A 62 7.57 3.39 -19.21
CA PRO A 62 6.36 2.83 -19.80
C PRO A 62 6.55 1.35 -20.10
N ASN A 63 5.87 0.49 -19.34
CA ASN A 63 5.49 -0.89 -19.66
C ASN A 63 6.49 -1.69 -20.51
N VAL A 64 7.80 -1.55 -20.25
CA VAL A 64 8.81 -2.35 -20.94
C VAL A 64 8.80 -3.68 -20.21
N VAL A 65 8.06 -4.64 -20.78
CA VAL A 65 8.07 -6.04 -20.37
C VAL A 65 9.52 -6.51 -20.48
N LYS A 66 10.24 -6.48 -19.36
CA LYS A 66 11.66 -6.79 -19.29
C LYS A 66 11.78 -8.23 -18.86
N GLU A 67 12.25 -9.08 -19.76
CA GLU A 67 12.45 -10.49 -19.44
C GLU A 67 13.67 -10.67 -18.53
N TYR A 68 13.46 -11.35 -17.41
CA TYR A 68 14.49 -11.69 -16.41
C TYR A 68 14.80 -13.19 -16.40
N THR A 69 14.55 -13.87 -17.52
CA THR A 69 14.73 -15.32 -17.64
C THR A 69 16.15 -15.73 -17.26
N GLY A 70 16.26 -16.57 -16.22
CA GLY A 70 17.54 -17.08 -15.72
C GLY A 70 18.32 -16.16 -14.77
N ASP A 71 17.83 -14.94 -14.49
CA ASP A 71 18.42 -14.06 -13.48
C ASP A 71 18.05 -14.54 -12.07
N LYS A 72 19.06 -15.02 -11.33
CA LYS A 72 18.87 -15.60 -9.99
C LYS A 72 18.32 -14.59 -8.99
N GLU A 73 18.73 -13.33 -9.09
CA GLU A 73 18.29 -12.30 -8.15
C GLU A 73 16.85 -11.90 -8.44
N ALA A 74 16.51 -11.72 -9.71
CA ALA A 74 15.14 -11.48 -10.14
C ALA A 74 14.18 -12.63 -9.75
N ILE A 75 14.63 -13.88 -9.84
CA ILE A 75 13.87 -15.07 -9.40
C ILE A 75 13.67 -15.05 -7.87
N ARG A 76 14.71 -14.70 -7.11
CA ARG A 76 14.64 -14.61 -5.64
C ARG A 76 13.62 -13.55 -5.21
N GLU A 77 13.72 -12.34 -5.76
CA GLU A 77 12.76 -11.26 -5.51
C GLU A 77 11.34 -11.64 -5.98
N GLY A 78 11.23 -12.25 -7.17
CA GLY A 78 9.97 -12.73 -7.73
C GLY A 78 9.27 -13.75 -6.83
N LYS A 79 10.03 -14.63 -6.18
CA LYS A 79 9.52 -15.60 -5.21
C LYS A 79 8.94 -14.91 -3.97
N GLU A 80 9.61 -13.89 -3.44
CA GLU A 80 9.13 -13.13 -2.29
C GLU A 80 7.84 -12.38 -2.61
N ILE A 81 7.78 -11.76 -3.79
CA ILE A 81 6.56 -11.09 -4.29
C ILE A 81 5.43 -12.11 -4.46
N PHE A 82 5.72 -13.26 -5.07
CA PHE A 82 4.73 -14.32 -5.28
C PHE A 82 4.18 -14.84 -3.95
N ALA A 83 5.03 -15.07 -2.95
CA ALA A 83 4.62 -15.53 -1.63
C ALA A 83 3.66 -14.56 -0.91
N ASN A 84 3.88 -13.25 -1.06
CA ASN A 84 3.06 -12.24 -0.40
C ASN A 84 1.78 -11.89 -1.16
N THR A 85 1.81 -11.94 -2.49
CA THR A 85 0.72 -11.41 -3.34
C THR A 85 -0.08 -12.50 -4.04
N CYS A 86 0.56 -13.57 -4.50
CA CYS A 86 -0.05 -14.55 -5.40
C CYS A 86 -0.36 -15.89 -4.72
N ALA A 87 0.47 -16.31 -3.77
CA ALA A 87 0.33 -17.56 -3.03
C ALA A 87 -1.01 -17.72 -2.28
N PRO A 88 -1.67 -16.66 -1.76
CA PRO A 88 -2.98 -16.81 -1.14
C PRO A 88 -4.04 -17.46 -2.06
N CYS A 89 -3.92 -17.29 -3.38
CA CYS A 89 -4.84 -17.89 -4.35
C CYS A 89 -4.22 -19.09 -5.08
N HIS A 90 -2.92 -19.03 -5.42
CA HIS A 90 -2.25 -20.02 -6.26
C HIS A 90 -1.37 -21.02 -5.49
N ASN A 91 -1.39 -20.95 -4.15
CA ASN A 91 -0.50 -21.67 -3.23
C ASN A 91 0.99 -21.33 -3.40
N ALA A 92 1.80 -21.58 -2.37
CA ALA A 92 3.23 -21.22 -2.36
C ALA A 92 4.07 -21.97 -3.40
N ASP A 93 3.60 -23.14 -3.84
CA ASP A 93 4.23 -23.96 -4.88
C ASP A 93 3.67 -23.68 -6.28
N ALA A 94 2.80 -22.68 -6.43
CA ALA A 94 2.13 -22.30 -7.66
C ALA A 94 1.25 -23.41 -8.30
N LYS A 95 0.95 -24.49 -7.56
CA LYS A 95 0.15 -25.62 -8.07
C LYS A 95 -1.35 -25.40 -8.01
N GLY A 96 -1.78 -24.20 -7.63
CA GLY A 96 -3.18 -23.81 -7.63
C GLY A 96 -3.87 -24.13 -6.30
N GLY A 97 -5.02 -23.51 -6.11
CA GLY A 97 -5.85 -23.56 -4.90
C GLY A 97 -7.21 -22.97 -5.22
N ILE A 98 -7.42 -21.71 -4.83
CA ILE A 98 -8.55 -20.90 -5.33
C ILE A 98 -8.34 -20.57 -6.81
N GLY A 99 -7.10 -20.20 -7.16
CA GLY A 99 -6.67 -19.94 -8.52
C GLY A 99 -6.12 -21.19 -9.22
N PRO A 100 -5.97 -21.15 -10.56
CA PRO A 100 -5.48 -22.29 -11.34
C PRO A 100 -4.03 -22.67 -11.01
N ASN A 101 -3.66 -23.90 -11.36
CA ASN A 101 -2.28 -24.37 -11.34
C ASN A 101 -1.46 -23.64 -12.43
N LEU A 102 -0.44 -22.89 -12.00
CA LEU A 102 0.42 -22.09 -12.88
C LEU A 102 1.62 -22.86 -13.42
N THR A 103 1.91 -24.06 -12.89
CA THR A 103 3.02 -24.92 -13.34
C THR A 103 2.69 -25.72 -14.60
N LEU A 104 1.45 -25.65 -15.11
CA LEU A 104 1.01 -26.41 -16.27
C LEU A 104 1.61 -25.89 -17.60
N ALA A 105 1.84 -26.81 -18.53
CA ALA A 105 2.32 -26.52 -19.88
C ALA A 105 1.34 -25.66 -20.70
N LYS A 106 0.05 -25.73 -20.38
CA LYS A 106 -1.01 -24.95 -21.03
C LYS A 106 -1.84 -24.20 -19.99
N LEU A 107 -2.05 -22.91 -20.23
CA LEU A 107 -2.94 -22.05 -19.47
C LEU A 107 -4.01 -21.47 -20.39
N LYS A 108 -5.17 -21.13 -19.84
CA LYS A 108 -6.33 -20.61 -20.60
C LYS A 108 -6.01 -19.35 -21.42
N TYR A 109 -5.16 -18.47 -20.88
CA TYR A 109 -4.89 -17.15 -21.45
C TYR A 109 -3.53 -17.05 -22.16
N GLY A 110 -2.92 -18.19 -22.47
CA GLY A 110 -1.58 -18.24 -23.06
C GLY A 110 -0.49 -18.42 -22.02
N VAL A 111 0.72 -18.69 -22.51
CA VAL A 111 1.86 -19.12 -21.70
C VAL A 111 3.14 -18.36 -22.00
N THR A 112 3.11 -17.46 -22.98
CA THR A 112 4.25 -16.60 -23.28
C THR A 112 4.46 -15.59 -22.15
N HIS A 113 5.67 -15.03 -22.05
CA HIS A 113 5.97 -14.00 -21.06
C HIS A 113 4.97 -12.84 -21.15
N LYS A 114 4.63 -12.41 -22.37
CA LYS A 114 3.61 -11.38 -22.63
C LYS A 114 2.22 -11.78 -22.14
N ASP A 115 1.78 -13.02 -22.40
CA ASP A 115 0.45 -13.49 -21.98
C ASP A 115 0.30 -13.52 -20.45
N LEU A 116 1.35 -13.97 -19.76
CA LEU A 116 1.42 -13.97 -18.30
C LEU A 116 1.43 -12.55 -17.76
N TYR A 117 2.24 -11.69 -18.36
CA TYR A 117 2.32 -10.27 -18.01
C TYR A 117 0.95 -9.61 -18.12
N GLU A 118 0.26 -9.76 -19.25
CA GLU A 118 -1.08 -9.19 -19.45
C GLU A 118 -2.11 -9.76 -18.46
N SER A 119 -2.00 -11.06 -18.12
CA SER A 119 -2.88 -11.68 -17.14
C SER A 119 -2.69 -11.14 -15.73
N ILE A 120 -1.45 -10.82 -15.34
CA ILE A 120 -1.15 -10.24 -14.02
C ILE A 120 -1.45 -8.74 -14.01
N ALA A 121 -1.03 -8.02 -15.04
CA ALA A 121 -1.18 -6.58 -15.14
C ALA A 121 -2.66 -6.16 -15.18
N ASN A 122 -3.45 -6.79 -16.05
CA ASN A 122 -4.86 -6.44 -16.26
C ASN A 122 -5.84 -7.29 -15.44
N GLY A 123 -5.35 -8.35 -14.79
CA GLY A 123 -6.21 -9.33 -14.12
C GLY A 123 -7.00 -10.19 -15.10
N ARG A 124 -7.83 -11.08 -14.57
CA ARG A 124 -8.72 -11.96 -15.34
C ARG A 124 -10.09 -12.08 -14.67
N PRO A 125 -11.16 -12.24 -15.46
CA PRO A 125 -12.51 -12.38 -14.91
C PRO A 125 -12.59 -13.61 -13.98
N ASN A 126 -13.53 -13.57 -13.03
CA ASN A 126 -13.76 -14.60 -12.02
C ASN A 126 -12.70 -14.67 -10.90
N GLY A 127 -12.24 -13.51 -10.42
CA GLY A 127 -11.57 -13.41 -9.11
C GLY A 127 -10.09 -13.06 -9.11
N MET A 128 -9.46 -12.78 -10.26
CA MET A 128 -8.09 -12.28 -10.32
C MET A 128 -8.08 -10.77 -10.63
N PRO A 129 -7.84 -9.89 -9.62
CA PRO A 129 -7.80 -8.44 -9.85
C PRO A 129 -6.56 -8.01 -10.67
N PRO A 130 -6.55 -6.79 -11.23
CA PRO A 130 -5.37 -6.23 -11.88
C PRO A 130 -4.30 -5.86 -10.85
N PHE A 131 -3.05 -6.28 -11.09
CA PHE A 131 -1.92 -6.04 -10.18
C PHE A 131 -0.95 -4.95 -10.67
N LEU A 132 -1.12 -4.41 -11.89
CA LEU A 132 -0.18 -3.43 -12.45
C LEU A 132 0.04 -2.23 -11.51
N GLN A 133 -1.04 -1.65 -11.00
CA GLN A 133 -0.97 -0.49 -10.09
C GLN A 133 -0.52 -0.85 -8.67
N GLN A 134 -0.61 -2.12 -8.29
CA GLN A 134 -0.30 -2.58 -6.93
C GLN A 134 1.18 -2.91 -6.75
N ILE A 135 1.78 -3.58 -7.74
CA ILE A 135 3.17 -4.03 -7.65
C ILE A 135 4.08 -3.44 -8.72
N GLY A 136 3.55 -2.86 -9.80
CA GLY A 136 4.33 -2.28 -10.88
C GLY A 136 4.85 -3.31 -11.90
N SER A 137 5.21 -2.83 -13.09
CA SER A 137 5.60 -3.65 -14.25
C SER A 137 6.84 -4.53 -13.99
N GLU A 138 7.84 -3.98 -13.30
CA GLU A 138 9.09 -4.69 -13.04
C GLU A 138 8.87 -5.90 -12.11
N LYS A 139 8.08 -5.71 -11.05
CA LYS A 139 7.77 -6.78 -10.09
C LYS A 139 6.96 -7.89 -10.73
N ILE A 140 6.03 -7.56 -11.63
CA ILE A 140 5.30 -8.56 -12.43
C ILE A 140 6.29 -9.43 -13.24
N SER A 141 7.24 -8.80 -13.92
CA SER A 141 8.22 -9.52 -14.74
C SER A 141 9.13 -10.43 -13.91
N LYS A 142 9.49 -10.01 -12.69
CA LYS A 142 10.24 -10.82 -11.72
C LYS A 142 9.43 -12.03 -11.23
N VAL A 143 8.13 -11.86 -10.97
CA VAL A 143 7.23 -12.98 -10.64
C VAL A 143 7.16 -13.98 -11.79
N ILE A 144 7.09 -13.51 -13.04
CA ILE A 144 7.09 -14.40 -14.21
C ILE A 144 8.39 -15.19 -14.30
N ALA A 145 9.55 -14.53 -14.10
CA ALA A 145 10.84 -15.20 -14.08
C ALA A 145 10.93 -16.29 -12.99
N PHE A 146 10.30 -16.07 -11.83
CA PHE A 146 10.18 -17.10 -10.79
C PHE A 146 9.31 -18.29 -11.22
N LEU A 147 8.25 -18.06 -11.99
CA LEU A 147 7.36 -19.13 -12.47
C LEU A 147 8.01 -19.98 -13.56
N GLU A 148 8.81 -19.40 -14.45
CA GLU A 148 9.47 -20.09 -15.57
C GLU A 148 10.13 -21.45 -15.21
N PRO A 149 11.00 -21.55 -14.19
CA PRO A 149 11.63 -22.83 -13.82
C PRO A 149 10.66 -23.83 -13.18
N LEU A 150 9.52 -23.39 -12.66
CA LEU A 150 8.51 -24.26 -12.05
C LEU A 150 7.57 -24.91 -13.07
N ARG A 151 7.55 -24.38 -14.29
CA ARG A 151 6.61 -24.82 -15.32
C ARG A 151 7.09 -26.08 -16.03
N ILE A 152 6.15 -27.00 -16.19
CA ILE A 152 6.33 -28.21 -17.00
C ILE A 152 6.32 -27.77 -18.47
N LYS A 153 7.32 -28.22 -19.24
CA LYS A 153 7.42 -27.98 -20.68
C LYS A 153 6.65 -29.03 -21.47
#